data_AF-A0A7Y2DB25-F1
#
_entry.id   AF-A0A7Y2DB25-F1
#
_cell.length_a   1.000
_cell.length_b   1.000
_cell.length_c   1.000
_cell.angle_alpha   90.00
_cell.angle_beta   90.00
_cell.angle_gamma   90.00
#
_symmetry.space_group_name_H-M   'P 1'
#
loop_
_entity.id
_entity.type
_entity.pdbx_description
1 polymer ?
#
loop_
_entity_poly.entity_id
_entity_poly.type
_entity_poly.pdbx_seq_one_letter_code
_entity_poly.pdbx_strand_id
1 'polypeptide(L)'
;MASALDRFAAACEPLGFAPAVTRYPQGTGFSIGGTPPFGHRARISTAIDRDLLQYDTVWAAGGTPESCFPLTPAQLVEFSRGSVGDFAARSTTRRGRTVPAETE
;
A
#
# COMPACT_ATOMS: atom_id res chain seq x y z
N MET A 1 -23.38 0.19 -10.26
CA MET A 1 -22.46 -0.17 -9.15
C MET A 1 -21.24 0.73 -9.28
N ALA A 2 -20.80 1.41 -8.21
CA ALA A 2 -19.56 2.18 -8.25
C ALA A 2 -18.37 1.22 -8.42
N SER A 3 -17.50 1.51 -9.39
CA SER A 3 -16.31 0.72 -9.66
C SER A 3 -15.33 0.75 -8.48
N ALA A 4 -14.31 -0.12 -8.48
CA ALA A 4 -13.23 -0.02 -7.50
C ALA A 4 -12.50 1.34 -7.58
N LEU A 5 -12.43 1.90 -8.79
CA LEU A 5 -11.81 3.20 -9.05
C LEU A 5 -12.61 4.36 -8.44
N ASP A 6 -13.94 4.33 -8.54
CA ASP A 6 -14.82 5.37 -7.95
C ASP A 6 -14.72 5.40 -6.42
N ARG A 7 -14.60 4.23 -5.79
CA ARG A 7 -14.39 4.11 -4.34
C ARG A 7 -13.02 4.60 -3.91
N PHE A 8 -11.99 4.24 -4.66
CA PHE A 8 -10.64 4.75 -4.43
C PHE A 8 -10.61 6.27 -4.55
N ALA A 9 -11.23 6.84 -5.59
CA ALA A 9 -11.34 8.28 -5.77
C ALA A 9 -12.08 8.97 -4.61
N ALA A 10 -13.21 8.44 -4.16
CA ALA A 10 -13.97 8.98 -3.03
C ALA A 10 -13.20 8.93 -1.71
N ALA A 11 -12.43 7.87 -1.45
CA ALA A 11 -11.59 7.75 -0.27
C ALA A 11 -10.37 8.70 -0.30
N CYS A 12 -9.88 9.03 -1.51
CA CYS A 12 -8.81 9.99 -1.74
C CYS A 12 -9.25 11.46 -1.59
N GLU A 13 -10.52 11.79 -1.84
CA GLU A 13 -11.07 13.15 -1.78
C GLU A 13 -10.80 13.86 -0.44
N PRO A 14 -11.15 13.32 0.75
CA PRO A 14 -10.89 13.98 2.03
C PRO A 14 -9.39 14.09 2.35
N LEU A 15 -8.55 13.34 1.65
CA LEU A 15 -7.09 13.36 1.82
C LEU A 15 -6.41 14.35 0.87
N GLY A 16 -7.15 14.99 -0.04
CA GLY A 16 -6.60 15.90 -1.06
C GLY A 16 -5.78 15.19 -2.15
N PHE A 17 -6.01 13.90 -2.36
CA PHE A 17 -5.34 13.12 -3.40
C PHE A 17 -6.14 13.21 -4.71
N ALA A 18 -5.50 13.66 -5.79
CA ALA A 18 -6.03 13.49 -7.13
C ALA A 18 -5.52 12.14 -7.69
N PRO A 19 -6.38 11.12 -7.89
CA PRO A 19 -5.95 9.85 -8.45
C PRO A 19 -5.48 10.06 -9.89
N ALA A 20 -4.17 9.98 -10.11
CA ALA A 20 -3.56 9.99 -11.43
C ALA A 20 -2.87 8.65 -11.68
N VAL A 21 -3.42 7.86 -12.61
CA VAL A 21 -2.74 6.65 -13.10
C VAL A 21 -1.64 7.11 -14.06
N THR A 22 -0.42 7.25 -13.56
CA THR A 22 0.76 7.50 -14.40
C THR A 22 1.38 6.17 -14.80
N ARG A 23 1.90 6.07 -16.03
CA ARG A 23 2.59 4.87 -16.48
C ARG A 23 3.89 4.70 -15.69
N TYR A 24 4.09 3.50 -15.18
CA TYR A 24 5.36 3.07 -14.63
C TYR A 24 6.49 3.20 -15.70
N PRO A 25 7.75 3.60 -15.41
CA PRO A 25 8.41 3.88 -14.12
C PRO A 25 8.43 5.34 -13.63
N GLN A 26 7.80 6.25 -14.38
CA GLN A 26 8.13 7.67 -14.35
C GLN A 26 7.96 8.34 -12.97
N GLY A 27 7.06 7.83 -12.12
CA GLY A 27 6.77 8.40 -10.81
C GLY A 27 7.66 7.95 -9.65
N THR A 28 8.25 6.75 -9.69
CA THR A 28 8.92 6.14 -8.51
C THR A 28 10.39 5.80 -8.76
N GLY A 29 10.75 5.44 -10.00
CA GLY A 29 12.09 4.98 -10.35
C GLY A 29 12.43 3.54 -9.94
N PHE A 30 11.46 2.72 -9.51
CA PHE A 30 11.66 1.33 -9.01
C PHE A 30 10.76 0.34 -9.73
N SER A 31 11.22 -0.83 -10.20
CA SER A 31 10.41 -1.77 -11.01
C SER A 31 9.00 -2.06 -10.47
N ILE A 32 8.05 -2.39 -11.34
CA ILE A 32 6.78 -3.02 -10.93
C ILE A 32 7.13 -4.25 -10.08
N GLY A 33 6.45 -4.42 -8.96
CA GLY A 33 6.73 -5.48 -7.99
C GLY A 33 7.87 -5.17 -7.01
N GLY A 34 8.70 -4.16 -7.28
CA GLY A 34 9.83 -3.77 -6.43
C GLY A 34 9.75 -2.36 -5.85
N THR A 35 8.63 -1.65 -6.03
CA THR A 35 8.50 -0.25 -5.58
C THR A 35 8.35 -0.18 -4.05
N PRO A 36 9.33 0.38 -3.31
CA PRO A 36 9.24 0.52 -1.87
C PRO A 36 8.20 1.57 -1.46
N PRO A 37 7.68 1.54 -0.23
CA PRO A 37 6.67 2.49 0.25
C PRO A 37 7.24 3.89 0.58
N PHE A 38 8.57 4.03 0.60
CA PHE A 38 9.29 5.27 0.87
C PHE A 38 10.70 5.23 0.23
N GLY A 39 11.45 6.33 0.33
CA GLY A 39 12.79 6.43 -0.26
C GLY A 39 12.80 6.81 -1.75
N HIS A 40 11.69 7.33 -2.26
CA HIS A 40 11.59 7.86 -3.62
C HIS A 40 12.41 9.15 -3.80
N ARG A 41 12.88 9.40 -5.03
CA ARG A 41 13.63 10.62 -5.37
C ARG A 41 12.82 11.90 -5.15
N ALA A 42 11.52 11.84 -5.41
CA ALA A 42 10.57 12.91 -5.12
C ALA A 42 9.63 12.48 -3.99
N ARG A 43 9.12 13.43 -3.21
CA ARG A 43 8.06 13.13 -2.25
C ARG A 43 6.80 12.72 -3.00
N ILE A 44 6.24 11.59 -2.61
CA ILE A 44 4.98 11.07 -3.13
C ILE A 44 3.99 11.12 -1.98
N SER A 45 2.81 11.69 -2.21
CA SER A 45 1.72 11.58 -1.24
C SER A 45 1.34 10.11 -1.13
N THR A 46 1.35 9.57 0.09
CA THR A 46 1.11 8.15 0.35
C THR A 46 -0.18 7.97 1.14
N ALA A 47 -1.06 7.11 0.66
CA ALA A 47 -2.26 6.67 1.36
C ALA A 47 -2.04 5.24 1.87
N ILE A 48 -2.40 4.97 3.12
CA ILE A 48 -2.21 3.68 3.79
C ILE A 48 -3.57 3.15 4.22
N ASP A 49 -3.91 1.94 3.80
CA ASP A 49 -5.16 1.32 4.23
C ASP A 49 -5.13 0.98 5.72
N ARG A 50 -6.19 1.37 6.43
CA ARG A 50 -6.36 1.16 7.87
C ARG A 50 -6.30 -0.30 8.27
N ASP A 51 -6.67 -1.22 7.38
CA ASP A 51 -6.65 -2.65 7.64
C ASP A 51 -5.22 -3.15 7.85
N LEU A 52 -4.18 -2.44 7.39
CA LEU A 52 -2.79 -2.79 7.68
C LEU A 52 -2.43 -2.62 9.16
N LEU A 53 -3.14 -1.76 9.90
CA LEU A 53 -2.85 -1.46 11.31
C LEU A 53 -3.19 -2.61 12.25
N GLN A 54 -3.90 -3.64 11.79
CA GLN A 54 -4.29 -4.79 12.61
C GLN A 54 -3.19 -5.85 12.75
N TYR A 55 -2.10 -5.73 11.99
CA TYR A 55 -1.00 -6.69 11.98
C TYR A 55 0.17 -6.19 12.84
N ASP A 56 0.90 -7.11 13.47
CA ASP A 56 2.13 -6.75 14.19
C ASP A 56 3.27 -6.37 13.21
N THR A 57 3.31 -7.06 12.08
CA THR A 57 4.32 -6.89 11.04
C THR A 57 3.67 -6.87 9.66
N VAL A 58 4.11 -5.94 8.82
CA VAL A 58 3.83 -5.90 7.38
C VAL A 58 5.12 -6.06 6.59
N TRP A 59 5.03 -6.60 5.38
CA TRP A 59 6.16 -6.78 4.47
C TRP A 59 6.03 -5.83 3.28
N ALA A 60 7.03 -4.97 3.09
CA ALA A 60 7.06 -4.00 2.02
C ALA A 60 8.18 -4.29 1.02
N ALA A 61 7.98 -3.97 -0.25
CA ALA A 61 9.00 -4.17 -1.29
C ALA A 61 10.26 -3.34 -0.99
N GLY A 62 11.44 -3.90 -1.27
CA GLY A 62 12.74 -3.35 -0.88
C GLY A 62 13.48 -2.55 -1.96
N GLY A 63 12.89 -2.39 -3.15
CA GLY A 63 13.54 -1.71 -4.28
C GLY A 63 13.80 -2.61 -5.49
N THR A 64 13.65 -3.93 -5.35
CA THR A 64 13.72 -4.91 -6.44
C THR A 64 12.55 -5.88 -6.35
N PRO A 65 12.15 -6.56 -7.44
CA PRO A 65 11.03 -7.50 -7.41
C PRO A 65 11.20 -8.68 -6.44
N GLU A 66 12.44 -9.02 -6.09
CA GLU A 66 12.80 -10.16 -5.24
C GLU A 66 13.18 -9.76 -3.81
N SER A 67 13.06 -8.48 -3.44
CA SER A 67 13.39 -8.02 -2.09
C SER A 67 12.17 -7.45 -1.38
N CYS A 68 11.99 -7.88 -0.13
CA CYS A 68 11.04 -7.32 0.81
C CYS A 68 11.72 -7.11 2.17
N PHE A 69 11.20 -6.20 2.97
CA PHE A 69 11.64 -6.00 4.35
C PHE A 69 10.45 -5.90 5.31
N PRO A 70 10.60 -6.39 6.55
CA PRO A 70 9.56 -6.28 7.56
C PRO A 70 9.60 -4.90 8.25
N LEU A 71 8.44 -4.41 8.64
CA LEU A 71 8.28 -3.25 9.51
C LEU A 71 6.92 -3.31 10.23
N THR A 72 6.78 -2.58 11.34
CA THR A 72 5.46 -2.43 11.97
C THR A 72 4.59 -1.46 11.17
N PRO A 73 3.25 -1.56 11.23
CA PRO A 73 2.40 -0.57 10.57
C PRO A 73 2.62 0.86 11.08
N ALA A 74 3.00 1.02 12.35
CA ALA A 74 3.36 2.32 12.91
C ALA A 74 4.61 2.90 12.23
N GLN A 75 5.66 2.09 12.03
CA GLN A 75 6.85 2.48 11.27
C GLN A 75 6.52 2.80 9.81
N LEU A 76 5.61 2.05 9.18
CA LEU A 76 5.17 2.31 7.82
C LEU A 76 4.56 3.72 7.71
N VAL A 77 3.66 4.07 8.62
CA VAL A 77 3.03 5.40 8.67
C VAL A 77 4.08 6.48 8.91
N GLU A 78 4.98 6.27 9.89
CA GLU A 78 6.03 7.23 10.25
C GLU A 78 7.00 7.51 9.09
N PHE A 79 7.56 6.47 8.48
CA PHE A 79 8.59 6.60 7.45
C PHE A 79 8.03 7.09 6.11
N SER A 80 6.83 6.64 5.74
CA SER A 80 6.17 7.13 4.51
C SER A 80 5.54 8.51 4.68
N ARG A 81 5.30 8.95 5.93
CA ARG A 81 4.43 10.10 6.26
C ARG A 81 3.04 9.95 5.62
N GLY A 82 2.58 8.71 5.52
CA GLY A 82 1.34 8.37 4.84
C GLY A 82 0.11 8.76 5.65
N SER A 83 -0.98 9.06 4.94
CA SER A 83 -2.29 9.30 5.54
C SER A 83 -3.10 8.00 5.57
N VAL A 84 -3.66 7.66 6.73
CA VAL A 84 -4.45 6.43 6.91
C VAL A 84 -5.89 6.66 6.47
N GLY A 85 -6.46 5.71 5.72
CA GLY A 85 -7.85 5.74 5.26
C GLY A 85 -8.44 4.35 5.02
N ASP A 86 -9.73 4.28 4.72
CA ASP A 86 -10.44 3.04 4.35
C ASP A 86 -10.58 3.00 2.82
N PHE A 87 -9.76 2.16 2.15
CA PHE A 87 -9.69 2.09 0.68
C PHE A 87 -10.10 0.72 0.13
N ALA A 88 -9.92 -0.35 0.91
CA ALA A 88 -10.27 -1.69 0.52
C ALA A 88 -11.78 -1.80 0.30
N ALA A 89 -12.18 -2.19 -0.92
CA ALA A 89 -13.55 -2.64 -1.14
C ALA A 89 -13.74 -3.90 -0.30
N ARG A 90 -14.55 -3.82 0.77
CA ARG A 90 -14.98 -5.00 1.54
C ARG A 90 -15.58 -6.02 0.56
N SER A 91 -14.80 -7.01 0.17
CA SER A 91 -15.32 -8.14 -0.56
C SER A 91 -16.05 -9.00 0.46
N THR A 92 -17.31 -9.31 0.21
CA THR A 92 -18.09 -10.27 1.01
C THR A 92 -17.60 -11.71 0.81
N THR A 93 -16.30 -11.90 0.60
CA THR A 93 -15.70 -13.22 0.44
C THR A 93 -15.38 -13.80 1.80
N ARG A 94 -16.27 -14.69 2.22
CA ARG A 94 -16.18 -15.51 3.42
C ARG A 94 -14.95 -16.45 3.35
N ARG A 95 -14.21 -16.51 4.48
CA ARG A 95 -13.31 -17.57 5.00
C ARG A 95 -11.80 -17.42 4.80
N GLY A 96 -11.11 -17.49 5.94
CA GLY A 96 -10.28 -18.65 6.30
C GLY A 96 -9.31 -19.12 5.22
N ARG A 97 -8.10 -18.56 5.25
CA ARG A 97 -6.93 -19.18 4.65
C ARG A 97 -5.80 -19.08 5.66
N THR A 98 -5.53 -20.18 6.36
CA THR A 98 -4.27 -20.38 7.08
C THR A 98 -3.17 -20.50 6.03
N VAL A 99 -2.19 -19.60 6.08
CA VAL A 99 -0.93 -19.77 5.35
C VAL A 99 -0.09 -20.74 6.18
N PRO A 100 0.36 -21.89 5.64
CA PRO A 100 1.25 -22.76 6.38
C PRO A 100 2.57 -22.02 6.67
N ALA A 101 3.11 -22.20 7.87
CA ALA A 101 4.42 -21.69 8.23
C ALA A 101 5.46 -22.33 7.29
N GLU A 102 6.14 -21.51 6.50
CA GLU A 102 7.30 -21.94 5.72
C GLU A 102 8.45 -22.18 6.72
N THR A 103 8.81 -23.45 6.89
CA THR A 103 10.00 -23.90 7.60
C THR A 103 11.22 -23.67 6.70
N GLU A 104 12.31 -23.17 7.29
CA GLU A 104 13.64 -22.97 6.69
C GLU A 104 14.17 -24.17 5.89
#